data_AF-A0AAD0SLQ1-F1
#
_entry.id   AF-A0AAD0SLQ1-F1
#
_cell.length_a   1.000
_cell.length_b   1.000
_cell.length_c   1.000
_cell.angle_alpha   90.00
_cell.angle_beta   90.00
_cell.angle_gamma   90.00
#
_symmetry.space_group_name_H-M   'P 1'
#
loop_
_entity.id
_entity.type
_entity.pdbx_description
1 polymer ?
#
loop_
_entity_poly.entity_id
_entity_poly.type
_entity_poly.pdbx_seq_one_letter_code
_entity_poly.pdbx_strand_id
1 'polypeptide(L)'
;MKCIICRIDENEFKNGNKFSDEHVIPDSIGGYYHIFSVCKECNSGLGNNVDNKLVNHYLADLLRYELKIRGKKGNIPNPFEGTHILMDHEDTKVRINLNSEGKLNTYLIPKVCTEDISNGTNIKIQLDYADKNKLKKILSDIKKRKNIGFDIDKILAEQTNEIISFQPLIKMERTFNTIDFKIALLKIAYEFAVDTIKDYFSDEIAVEISRNLYNICKGHKIDYEKIDKFFIGDGILSKDLMKMFEDIVDLNKERHILVLNCIPNIGMVCIVSLYKLFTIAVKLTDRFYFHNNIFFLFNNLNKKNYEKLDIFQLFKSISGKEEVKFLYHFKNKLEYDKCCKLGKINEELFCINKQIVFFDMNYIIKYKDIEEIFFKYAKDIVFNYYKNTLTMELFLKEEIYVKFLSNNLYVKLEAINLYKEIIRKY
;
A
#
# COMPACT_ATOMS: atom_id res chain seq x y z
N MET A 1 22.02 -11.78 15.61
CA MET A 1 20.85 -11.61 14.71
C MET A 1 21.38 -11.21 13.35
N LYS A 2 20.81 -11.67 12.23
CA LYS A 2 21.30 -11.31 10.88
C LYS A 2 20.46 -10.21 10.25
N CYS A 3 21.11 -9.29 9.56
CA CYS A 3 20.43 -8.30 8.71
C CYS A 3 19.71 -9.02 7.56
N ILE A 4 18.43 -8.70 7.33
CA ILE A 4 17.66 -9.40 6.29
C ILE A 4 18.15 -9.07 4.87
N ILE A 5 18.83 -7.93 4.69
CA ILE A 5 19.34 -7.47 3.39
C ILE A 5 20.75 -8.00 3.11
N CYS A 6 21.75 -7.65 3.94
CA CYS A 6 23.13 -8.09 3.70
C CYS A 6 23.44 -9.47 4.27
N ARG A 7 22.56 -10.04 5.10
CA ARG A 7 22.70 -11.37 5.73
C ARG A 7 23.92 -11.54 6.65
N ILE A 8 24.59 -10.43 6.99
CA ILE A 8 25.68 -10.37 7.97
C ILE A 8 25.11 -10.44 9.38
N ASP A 9 25.75 -11.21 10.26
CA ASP A 9 25.38 -11.24 11.68
C ASP A 9 25.82 -9.97 12.41
N GLU A 10 25.04 -9.54 13.39
CA GLU A 10 25.32 -8.37 14.21
C GLU A 10 26.74 -8.34 14.78
N ASN A 11 27.26 -9.49 15.19
CA ASN A 11 28.61 -9.60 15.75
C ASN A 11 29.72 -9.33 14.71
N GLU A 12 29.38 -9.37 13.42
CA GLU A 12 30.28 -9.12 12.30
C GLU A 12 30.12 -7.70 11.71
N PHE A 13 29.22 -6.87 12.27
CA PHE A 13 29.06 -5.49 11.84
C PHE A 13 30.34 -4.68 12.08
N LYS A 14 30.72 -3.89 11.07
CA LYS A 14 31.91 -3.02 11.10
C LYS A 14 31.50 -1.55 11.21
N ASN A 15 32.45 -0.68 11.55
CA ASN A 15 32.30 0.77 11.49
C ASN A 15 31.12 1.35 12.31
N GLY A 16 30.78 0.72 13.44
CA GLY A 16 29.65 1.14 14.27
C GLY A 16 28.28 0.93 13.62
N ASN A 17 28.21 0.10 12.58
CA ASN A 17 26.95 -0.35 12.00
C ASN A 17 26.15 -1.16 13.04
N LYS A 18 24.84 -0.99 13.02
CA LYS A 18 23.89 -1.58 13.98
C LYS A 18 22.53 -1.70 13.34
N PHE A 19 21.64 -2.48 13.94
CA PHE A 19 20.24 -2.48 13.53
C PHE A 19 19.62 -1.08 13.67
N SER A 20 18.68 -0.80 12.77
CA SER A 20 18.04 0.50 12.62
C SER A 20 16.54 0.34 12.50
N ASP A 21 15.84 1.44 12.76
CA ASP A 21 14.40 1.57 12.53
C ASP A 21 14.14 1.73 11.01
N GLU A 22 13.72 0.64 10.36
CA GLU A 22 13.44 0.59 8.93
C GLU A 22 11.96 0.73 8.66
N HIS A 23 11.61 1.66 7.77
CA HIS A 23 10.25 1.80 7.27
C HIS A 23 10.05 0.85 6.08
N VAL A 24 9.21 -0.17 6.26
CA VAL A 24 8.92 -1.13 5.19
C VAL A 24 8.29 -0.41 4.00
N ILE A 25 7.24 0.36 4.26
CA ILE A 25 6.68 1.33 3.30
C ILE A 25 7.32 2.69 3.60
N PRO A 26 7.83 3.44 2.61
CA PRO A 26 8.51 4.71 2.89
C PRO A 26 7.64 5.73 3.65
N ASP A 27 8.24 6.37 4.65
CA ASP A 27 7.63 7.45 5.45
C ASP A 27 7.01 8.57 4.58
N SER A 28 7.69 8.87 3.47
CA SER A 28 7.41 9.99 2.58
C SER A 28 6.14 9.79 1.75
N ILE A 29 5.59 8.58 1.70
CA ILE A 29 4.27 8.27 1.14
C ILE A 29 3.26 7.86 2.21
N GLY A 30 3.62 7.99 3.49
CA GLY A 30 2.75 7.69 4.63
C GLY A 30 2.89 6.27 5.17
N GLY A 31 4.07 5.65 5.06
CA GLY A 31 4.35 4.37 5.70
C GLY A 31 4.68 4.50 7.20
N TYR A 32 3.99 3.70 8.01
CA TYR A 32 4.07 3.65 9.47
C TYR A 32 4.43 2.26 10.01
N TYR A 33 4.55 1.26 9.16
CA TYR A 33 5.00 -0.08 9.55
C TYR A 33 6.53 -0.20 9.51
N HIS A 34 7.10 -0.54 10.67
CA HIS A 34 8.53 -0.53 10.90
C HIS A 34 9.03 -1.93 11.28
N ILE A 35 10.28 -2.22 10.92
CA ILE A 35 11.00 -3.42 11.34
C ILE A 35 12.39 -3.05 11.84
N PHE A 36 12.98 -3.91 12.68
CA PHE A 36 14.29 -3.69 13.31
C PHE A 36 15.35 -4.72 12.86
N SER A 37 15.10 -5.39 11.74
CA SER A 37 15.93 -6.47 11.20
C SER A 37 16.86 -6.01 10.06
N VAL A 38 16.95 -4.71 9.80
CA VAL A 38 17.82 -4.09 8.79
C VAL A 38 18.89 -3.24 9.45
N CYS A 39 20.16 -3.43 9.05
CA CYS A 39 21.27 -2.63 9.57
C CYS A 39 21.30 -1.22 8.96
N LYS A 40 21.86 -0.25 9.68
CA LYS A 40 21.89 1.17 9.32
C LYS A 40 22.47 1.43 7.94
N GLU A 41 23.53 0.70 7.55
CA GLU A 41 24.11 0.80 6.21
C GLU A 41 23.12 0.36 5.12
N CYS A 42 22.44 -0.76 5.32
CA CYS A 42 21.45 -1.26 4.37
C CYS A 42 20.23 -0.34 4.29
N ASN A 43 19.68 0.08 5.43
CA ASN A 43 18.57 1.03 5.51
C ASN A 43 18.90 2.31 4.73
N SER A 44 20.05 2.93 5.01
CA SER A 44 20.48 4.15 4.31
C SER A 44 20.64 3.94 2.80
N GLY A 45 21.20 2.79 2.39
CA GLY A 45 21.38 2.46 0.97
C GLY A 45 20.08 2.13 0.25
N LEU A 46 19.13 1.45 0.91
CA LEU A 46 17.79 1.20 0.39
C LEU A 46 17.02 2.52 0.25
N GLY A 47 17.05 3.39 1.26
CA GLY A 47 16.44 4.72 1.18
C GLY A 47 16.95 5.54 0.00
N ASN A 48 18.26 5.50 -0.26
CA ASN A 48 18.90 6.27 -1.32
C ASN A 48 18.74 5.68 -2.72
N ASN A 49 18.70 4.36 -2.87
CA ASN A 49 18.80 3.69 -4.18
C ASN A 49 17.57 2.87 -4.58
N VAL A 50 16.71 2.52 -3.61
CA VAL A 50 15.50 1.70 -3.81
C VAL A 50 14.25 2.52 -3.55
N ASP A 51 14.05 3.02 -2.33
CA ASP A 51 12.83 3.74 -1.96
C ASP A 51 12.66 5.04 -2.74
N ASN A 52 13.77 5.72 -3.07
CA ASN A 52 13.73 6.95 -3.86
C ASN A 52 13.06 6.77 -5.23
N LYS A 53 13.10 5.56 -5.80
CA LYS A 53 12.50 5.24 -7.10
C LYS A 53 10.98 5.28 -7.05
N LEU A 54 10.41 4.96 -5.89
CA LEU A 54 8.99 5.08 -5.61
C LEU A 54 8.64 6.49 -5.11
N VAL A 55 9.41 7.02 -4.15
CA VAL A 55 9.11 8.32 -3.51
C VAL A 55 9.19 9.49 -4.48
N ASN A 56 10.10 9.44 -5.46
CA ASN A 56 10.25 10.47 -6.49
C ASN A 56 9.47 10.16 -7.77
N HIS A 57 8.59 9.15 -7.75
CA HIS A 57 7.73 8.86 -8.88
C HIS A 57 6.64 9.94 -8.99
N TYR A 58 6.29 10.36 -10.20
CA TYR A 58 5.30 11.43 -10.44
C TYR A 58 3.96 11.17 -9.72
N LEU A 59 3.45 9.93 -9.77
CA LEU A 59 2.23 9.55 -9.04
C LEU A 59 2.39 9.68 -7.52
N ALA A 60 3.58 9.40 -6.97
CA ALA A 60 3.86 9.60 -5.55
C ALA A 60 3.85 11.08 -5.19
N ASP A 61 4.38 11.97 -6.04
CA ASP A 61 4.28 13.41 -5.83
C ASP A 61 2.84 13.91 -5.87
N LEU A 62 2.00 13.38 -6.77
CA LEU A 62 0.56 13.66 -6.80
C LEU A 62 -0.15 13.23 -5.52
N LEU A 63 0.12 12.01 -5.03
CA LEU A 63 -0.42 11.53 -3.77
C LEU A 63 0.01 12.44 -2.60
N ARG A 64 1.30 12.77 -2.53
CA ARG A 64 1.87 13.60 -1.46
C ARG A 64 1.29 15.01 -1.49
N TYR A 65 1.02 15.55 -2.67
CA TYR A 65 0.30 16.80 -2.85
C TYR A 65 -1.15 16.71 -2.35
N GLU A 66 -1.91 15.70 -2.80
CA GLU A 66 -3.31 15.48 -2.41
C GLU A 66 -3.46 15.33 -0.88
N LEU A 67 -2.61 14.52 -0.27
CA LEU A 67 -2.62 14.24 1.17
C LEU A 67 -1.80 15.25 2.00
N LYS A 68 -1.19 16.26 1.37
CA LYS A 68 -0.34 17.28 2.00
C LYS A 68 0.81 16.70 2.85
N ILE A 69 1.41 15.60 2.38
CA ILE A 69 2.55 14.94 3.04
C ILE A 69 3.82 15.75 2.79
N ARG A 70 4.40 16.28 3.87
CA ARG A 70 5.63 17.08 3.83
C ARG A 70 6.84 16.15 3.77
N GLY A 71 7.83 16.51 2.94
CA GLY A 71 9.14 15.85 2.97
C GLY A 71 9.97 16.29 4.19
N LYS A 72 11.17 15.72 4.33
CA LYS A 72 12.10 16.03 5.44
C LYS A 72 12.46 17.51 5.58
N LYS A 73 12.43 18.28 4.47
CA LYS A 73 12.65 19.74 4.47
C LYS A 73 11.40 20.55 4.84
N GLY A 74 10.30 19.90 5.21
CA GLY A 74 9.05 20.55 5.61
C GLY A 74 8.14 20.99 4.47
N ASN A 75 8.55 20.86 3.20
CA ASN A 75 7.75 21.27 2.05
C ASN A 75 6.97 20.10 1.43
N ILE A 76 5.79 20.40 0.89
CA ILE A 76 5.01 19.47 0.06
C ILE A 76 5.64 19.49 -1.34
N PRO A 77 5.97 18.33 -1.94
CA PRO A 77 6.45 18.28 -3.33
C PRO A 77 5.44 18.87 -4.29
N ASN A 78 5.93 19.56 -5.33
CA ASN A 78 5.09 20.13 -6.38
C ASN A 78 5.07 19.20 -7.60
N PRO A 79 4.02 18.38 -7.81
CA PRO A 79 3.94 17.50 -8.97
C PRO A 79 3.84 18.30 -10.29
N PHE A 80 3.43 19.56 -10.22
CA PHE A 80 3.28 20.45 -11.36
C PHE A 80 4.50 21.34 -11.59
N GLU A 81 5.63 21.09 -10.91
CA GLU A 81 6.84 21.90 -11.08
C GLU A 81 7.34 21.88 -12.54
N GLY A 82 7.97 22.98 -12.95
CA GLY A 82 8.57 23.13 -14.26
C GLY A 82 7.93 24.24 -15.08
N THR A 83 8.36 24.32 -16.33
CA THR A 83 7.88 25.30 -17.31
C THR A 83 6.88 24.65 -18.24
N HIS A 84 5.68 25.21 -18.32
CA HIS A 84 4.57 24.74 -19.14
C HIS A 84 4.12 25.83 -20.11
N ILE A 85 3.13 25.51 -20.94
CA ILE A 85 2.55 26.45 -21.92
C ILE A 85 1.07 26.68 -21.63
N LEU A 86 0.59 27.87 -21.98
CA LEU A 86 -0.85 28.16 -22.00
C LEU A 86 -1.48 27.47 -23.21
N MET A 87 -2.66 26.87 -23.01
CA MET A 87 -3.38 26.18 -24.09
C MET A 87 -3.77 27.13 -25.23
N ASP A 88 -4.26 28.33 -24.90
CA ASP A 88 -4.72 29.30 -25.88
C ASP A 88 -3.57 30.18 -26.44
N HIS A 89 -2.37 30.04 -25.87
CA HIS A 89 -1.18 30.81 -26.24
C HIS A 89 0.07 29.93 -26.15
N GLU A 90 0.28 29.05 -27.14
CA GLU A 90 1.33 28.02 -27.14
C GLU A 90 2.76 28.57 -27.00
N ASP A 91 2.98 29.84 -27.37
CA ASP A 91 4.26 30.54 -27.27
C ASP A 91 4.48 31.23 -25.91
N THR A 92 3.51 31.14 -25.01
CA THR A 92 3.52 31.78 -23.70
C THR A 92 3.81 30.75 -22.62
N LYS A 93 4.96 30.93 -21.96
CA LYS A 93 5.45 30.01 -20.94
C LYS A 93 5.01 30.43 -19.55
N VAL A 94 4.63 29.46 -18.73
CA VAL A 94 4.25 29.66 -17.34
C VAL A 94 4.99 28.69 -16.42
N ARG A 95 5.19 29.07 -15.17
CA ARG A 95 5.68 28.18 -14.11
C ARG A 95 4.59 28.00 -13.07
N ILE A 96 4.35 26.75 -12.65
CA ILE A 96 3.45 26.46 -11.55
C ILE A 96 4.29 26.24 -10.29
N ASN A 97 4.02 27.03 -9.25
CA ASN A 97 4.67 26.95 -7.96
C ASN A 97 3.66 26.54 -6.88
N LEU A 98 4.16 26.02 -5.76
CA LEU A 98 3.39 25.86 -4.53
C LEU A 98 3.82 26.90 -3.52
N ASN A 99 2.86 27.51 -2.83
CA ASN A 99 3.14 28.30 -1.63
C ASN A 99 3.35 27.38 -0.40
N SER A 100 3.66 27.97 0.75
CA SER A 100 3.89 27.24 2.02
C SER A 100 2.68 26.46 2.54
N GLU A 101 1.47 26.79 2.07
CA GLU A 101 0.21 26.10 2.39
C GLU A 101 -0.13 24.98 1.40
N GLY A 102 0.69 24.79 0.36
CA GLY A 102 0.41 23.82 -0.71
C GLY A 102 -0.64 24.29 -1.71
N LYS A 103 -0.90 25.60 -1.83
CA LYS A 103 -1.75 26.15 -2.90
C LYS A 103 -0.93 26.45 -4.14
N LEU A 104 -1.51 26.15 -5.29
CA LEU A 104 -0.92 26.46 -6.59
C LEU A 104 -0.89 27.96 -6.83
N ASN A 105 0.23 28.44 -7.34
CA ASN A 105 0.42 29.79 -7.85
C ASN A 105 1.05 29.71 -9.24
N THR A 106 0.37 30.28 -10.23
CA THR A 106 0.87 30.34 -11.61
C THR A 106 1.66 31.63 -11.79
N TYR A 107 2.85 31.52 -12.35
CA TYR A 107 3.73 32.65 -12.65
C TYR A 107 3.97 32.72 -14.15
N LEU A 108 3.72 33.89 -14.74
CA LEU A 108 3.95 34.13 -16.16
C LEU A 108 5.44 34.40 -16.41
N ILE A 109 6.09 33.57 -17.23
CA ILE A 109 7.49 33.80 -17.60
C ILE A 109 7.53 34.95 -18.60
N PRO A 110 8.36 35.99 -18.37
CA PRO A 110 8.42 37.13 -19.28
C PRO A 110 8.74 36.72 -20.71
N LYS A 111 7.99 37.27 -21.65
CA LYS A 111 8.15 37.07 -23.09
C LYS A 111 8.41 38.42 -23.74
N VAL A 112 9.44 38.47 -24.56
CA VAL A 112 9.85 39.67 -25.30
C VAL A 112 9.82 39.33 -26.78
N CYS A 113 8.99 40.04 -27.52
CA CYS A 113 8.92 40.00 -28.98
C CYS A 113 9.44 41.32 -29.52
N THR A 114 10.26 41.26 -30.57
CA THR A 114 10.78 42.45 -31.25
C THR A 114 10.59 42.28 -32.75
N GLU A 115 10.08 43.30 -33.41
CA GLU A 115 9.89 43.31 -34.86
C GLU A 115 10.55 44.58 -35.42
N ASP A 116 11.42 44.41 -36.40
CA ASP A 116 12.00 45.55 -37.10
C ASP A 116 10.99 46.09 -38.12
N ILE A 117 10.75 47.40 -38.04
CA ILE A 117 9.85 48.14 -38.91
C ILE A 117 10.65 49.20 -39.67
N SER A 118 10.06 49.76 -40.73
CA SER A 118 10.73 50.72 -41.64
C SER A 118 11.41 51.90 -40.93
N ASN A 119 10.91 52.33 -39.77
CA ASN A 119 11.43 53.47 -39.00
C ASN A 119 11.88 53.12 -37.57
N GLY A 120 12.18 51.86 -37.26
CA GLY A 120 12.66 51.47 -35.92
C GLY A 120 12.40 50.01 -35.56
N THR A 121 12.38 49.70 -34.27
CA THR A 121 12.06 48.36 -33.75
C THR A 121 10.87 48.47 -32.80
N ASN A 122 9.81 47.72 -33.08
CA ASN A 122 8.70 47.55 -32.15
C ASN A 122 9.08 46.51 -31.09
N ILE A 123 8.82 46.80 -29.81
CA ILE A 123 9.14 45.91 -28.69
C ILE A 123 7.85 45.63 -27.92
N LYS A 124 7.40 44.37 -27.95
CA LYS A 124 6.27 43.90 -27.15
C LYS A 124 6.79 43.06 -25.98
N ILE A 125 6.48 43.49 -24.77
CA ILE A 125 6.87 42.80 -23.54
C ILE A 125 5.61 42.32 -22.82
N GLN A 126 5.57 41.02 -22.54
CA GLN A 126 4.56 40.39 -21.70
C GLN A 126 5.26 39.90 -20.43
N LEU A 127 4.69 40.22 -19.27
CA LEU A 127 5.24 39.84 -17.97
C LEU A 127 4.13 39.61 -16.95
N ASP A 128 4.44 38.88 -15.90
CA ASP A 128 3.55 38.74 -14.74
C ASP A 128 3.30 40.11 -14.10
N TYR A 129 2.05 40.39 -13.69
CA TYR A 129 1.71 41.67 -13.06
C TYR A 129 2.54 41.94 -11.80
N ALA A 130 2.90 40.90 -11.05
CA ALA A 130 3.77 41.01 -9.88
C ALA A 130 5.17 41.58 -10.22
N ASP A 131 5.58 41.46 -11.48
CA ASP A 131 6.89 41.83 -11.99
C ASP A 131 6.93 43.17 -12.72
N LYS A 132 5.85 43.97 -12.68
CA LYS A 132 5.78 45.30 -13.35
C LYS A 132 6.96 46.22 -13.05
N ASN A 133 7.48 46.15 -11.83
CA ASN A 133 8.62 46.98 -11.39
C ASN A 133 9.96 46.54 -12.03
N LYS A 134 10.03 45.33 -12.61
CA LYS A 134 11.24 44.81 -13.27
C LYS A 134 11.35 45.25 -14.73
N LEU A 135 10.35 45.93 -15.28
CA LEU A 135 10.31 46.34 -16.68
C LEU A 135 11.55 47.15 -17.12
N LYS A 136 11.99 48.10 -16.30
CA LYS A 136 13.21 48.90 -16.55
C LYS A 136 14.45 48.02 -16.71
N LYS A 137 14.57 46.97 -15.90
CA LYS A 137 15.67 45.99 -15.99
C LYS A 137 15.58 45.17 -17.26
N ILE A 138 14.39 44.69 -17.62
CA ILE A 138 14.16 43.93 -18.86
C ILE A 138 14.55 44.77 -20.09
N LEU A 139 14.14 46.04 -20.14
CA LEU A 139 14.51 46.98 -21.21
C LEU A 139 16.02 47.20 -21.28
N SER A 140 16.70 47.36 -20.12
CA SER A 140 18.16 47.46 -20.08
C SER A 140 18.86 46.21 -20.62
N ASP A 141 18.32 45.02 -20.36
CA ASP A 141 18.90 43.77 -20.86
C ASP A 141 18.69 43.64 -22.37
N ILE A 142 17.53 44.04 -22.90
CA ILE A 142 17.27 44.08 -24.35
C ILE A 142 18.22 45.05 -25.05
N LYS A 143 18.38 46.26 -24.51
CA LYS A 143 19.29 47.30 -25.02
C LYS A 143 20.70 46.76 -25.19
N LYS A 144 21.21 46.04 -24.18
CA LYS A 144 22.54 45.40 -24.20
C LYS A 144 22.63 44.25 -25.21
N ARG A 145 21.65 43.34 -25.25
CA ARG A 145 21.71 42.14 -26.11
C ARG A 145 21.56 42.44 -27.59
N LYS A 146 20.68 43.39 -27.94
CA LYS A 146 20.39 43.74 -29.33
C LYS A 146 21.18 44.94 -29.85
N ASN A 147 22.00 45.56 -29.00
CA ASN A 147 22.79 46.75 -29.34
C ASN A 147 21.95 47.90 -29.95
N ILE A 148 20.72 48.09 -29.44
CA ILE A 148 19.79 49.10 -29.94
C ILE A 148 19.95 50.38 -29.11
N GLY A 149 20.12 51.53 -29.77
CA GLY A 149 20.23 52.83 -29.11
C GLY A 149 18.88 53.48 -28.83
N PHE A 150 18.20 53.11 -27.74
CA PHE A 150 16.98 53.80 -27.28
C PHE A 150 17.09 54.32 -25.83
N ASP A 151 16.30 55.34 -25.52
CA ASP A 151 16.14 55.89 -24.17
C ASP A 151 15.06 55.10 -23.43
N ILE A 152 15.46 54.46 -22.32
CA ILE A 152 14.58 53.62 -21.51
C ILE A 152 13.54 54.47 -20.79
N ASP A 153 13.91 55.65 -20.29
CA ASP A 153 13.02 56.49 -19.50
C ASP A 153 11.94 57.12 -20.39
N LYS A 154 12.28 57.43 -21.65
CA LYS A 154 11.30 57.86 -22.66
C LYS A 154 10.30 56.75 -23.00
N ILE A 155 10.77 55.51 -23.24
CA ILE A 155 9.89 54.36 -23.52
C ILE A 155 8.93 54.12 -22.34
N LEU A 156 9.41 54.18 -21.10
CA LEU A 156 8.57 53.98 -19.92
C LEU A 156 7.49 55.05 -19.77
N ALA A 157 7.72 56.27 -20.26
CA ALA A 157 6.73 57.36 -20.24
C ALA A 157 5.68 57.23 -21.35
N GLU A 158 6.06 56.69 -22.52
CA GLU A 158 5.21 56.58 -23.70
C GLU A 158 4.54 55.20 -23.86
N GLN A 159 4.83 54.25 -22.97
CA GLN A 159 4.29 52.89 -23.05
C GLN A 159 2.76 52.85 -22.94
N THR A 160 2.14 51.97 -23.72
CA THR A 160 0.75 51.56 -23.52
C THR A 160 0.72 50.25 -22.73
N ASN A 161 -0.01 50.26 -21.62
CA ASN A 161 -0.15 49.09 -20.76
C ASN A 161 -1.56 48.52 -20.90
N GLU A 162 -1.64 47.24 -21.26
CA GLU A 162 -2.88 46.47 -21.18
C GLU A 162 -2.77 45.48 -20.02
N ILE A 163 -3.73 45.51 -19.09
CA ILE A 163 -3.79 44.56 -17.98
C ILE A 163 -4.88 43.54 -18.31
N ILE A 164 -4.47 42.30 -18.52
CA ILE A 164 -5.38 41.19 -18.84
C ILE A 164 -5.45 40.27 -17.62
N SER A 165 -6.66 40.08 -17.10
CA SER A 165 -6.95 39.09 -16.05
C SER A 165 -7.74 37.94 -16.64
N PHE A 166 -7.27 36.72 -16.47
CA PHE A 166 -7.92 35.52 -17.00
C PHE A 166 -7.59 34.30 -16.14
N GLN A 167 -8.33 33.20 -16.35
CA GLN A 167 -8.04 31.90 -15.76
C GLN A 167 -7.23 31.07 -16.75
N PRO A 168 -5.93 30.79 -16.50
CA PRO A 168 -5.10 30.11 -17.46
C PRO A 168 -5.44 28.61 -17.54
N LEU A 169 -5.74 28.13 -18.74
CA LEU A 169 -5.69 26.71 -19.07
C LEU A 169 -4.24 26.35 -19.42
N ILE A 170 -3.65 25.43 -18.66
CA ILE A 170 -2.23 25.07 -18.78
C ILE A 170 -2.13 23.66 -19.37
N LYS A 171 -1.40 23.54 -20.48
CA LYS A 171 -1.05 22.23 -21.04
C LYS A 171 0.24 21.73 -20.40
N MET A 172 0.17 20.54 -19.81
CA MET A 172 1.32 19.87 -19.19
C MET A 172 1.48 18.49 -19.81
N GLU A 173 2.67 18.22 -20.32
CA GLU A 173 3.07 16.88 -20.79
C GLU A 173 4.08 16.28 -19.81
N ARG A 174 3.92 14.98 -19.53
CA ARG A 174 4.75 14.23 -18.58
C ARG A 174 5.03 12.84 -19.09
N THR A 175 6.26 12.41 -18.88
CA THR A 175 6.69 11.01 -19.00
C THR A 175 7.11 10.52 -17.62
N PHE A 176 6.82 9.27 -17.31
CA PHE A 176 7.24 8.64 -16.06
C PHE A 176 7.68 7.21 -16.31
N ASN A 177 8.54 6.71 -15.42
CA ASN A 177 9.14 5.40 -15.54
C ASN A 177 8.19 4.34 -14.95
N THR A 178 7.86 3.31 -15.73
CA THR A 178 6.92 2.24 -15.34
C THR A 178 7.59 1.02 -14.70
N ILE A 179 8.91 1.03 -14.52
CA ILE A 179 9.72 -0.12 -14.13
C ILE A 179 10.50 0.16 -12.83
N ASP A 180 11.17 1.31 -12.71
CA ASP A 180 12.06 1.66 -11.59
C ASP A 180 11.40 1.51 -10.22
N PHE A 181 10.13 1.92 -10.10
CA PHE A 181 9.40 1.87 -8.83
C PHE A 181 9.15 0.43 -8.35
N LYS A 182 9.15 -0.57 -9.26
CA LYS A 182 8.87 -1.97 -8.92
C LYS A 182 9.87 -2.50 -7.89
N ILE A 183 11.13 -2.04 -7.91
CA ILE A 183 12.16 -2.50 -6.94
C ILE A 183 11.78 -2.14 -5.50
N ALA A 184 11.20 -0.95 -5.29
CA ALA A 184 10.70 -0.56 -3.97
C ALA A 184 9.51 -1.44 -3.55
N LEU A 185 8.65 -1.85 -4.50
CA LEU A 185 7.56 -2.79 -4.21
C LEU A 185 8.08 -4.20 -3.89
N LEU A 186 9.17 -4.64 -4.53
CA LEU A 186 9.86 -5.89 -4.18
C LEU A 186 10.46 -5.83 -2.77
N LYS A 187 11.09 -4.69 -2.40
CA LYS A 187 11.58 -4.44 -1.04
C LYS A 187 10.44 -4.56 -0.02
N ILE A 188 9.35 -3.82 -0.22
CA ILE A 188 8.16 -3.84 0.65
C ILE A 188 7.64 -5.27 0.84
N ALA A 189 7.46 -6.02 -0.26
CA ALA A 189 6.98 -7.38 -0.25
C ALA A 189 7.92 -8.33 0.51
N TYR A 190 9.23 -8.24 0.23
CA TYR A 190 10.26 -9.06 0.85
C TYR A 190 10.34 -8.83 2.36
N GLU A 191 10.42 -7.57 2.78
CA GLU A 191 10.55 -7.19 4.19
C GLU A 191 9.31 -7.60 4.99
N PHE A 192 8.12 -7.37 4.44
CA PHE A 192 6.88 -7.83 5.07
C PHE A 192 6.82 -9.35 5.19
N ALA A 193 7.25 -10.09 4.17
CA ALA A 193 7.24 -11.55 4.20
C ALA A 193 8.23 -12.14 5.20
N VAL A 194 9.47 -11.62 5.26
CA VAL A 194 10.49 -12.09 6.22
C VAL A 194 10.09 -11.77 7.66
N ASP A 195 9.49 -10.60 7.92
CA ASP A 195 8.98 -10.26 9.25
C ASP A 195 7.77 -11.12 9.65
N THR A 196 6.94 -11.53 8.69
CA THR A 196 5.74 -12.34 8.94
C THR A 196 6.05 -13.82 9.09
N ILE A 197 6.92 -14.37 8.24
CA ILE A 197 7.25 -15.80 8.17
C ILE A 197 8.76 -15.95 8.38
N LYS A 198 9.18 -16.24 9.61
CA LYS A 198 10.60 -16.34 9.97
C LYS A 198 11.37 -17.33 9.09
N ASP A 199 10.75 -18.47 8.76
CA ASP A 199 11.37 -19.53 7.95
C ASP A 199 11.59 -19.12 6.48
N TYR A 200 10.88 -18.09 6.00
CA TYR A 200 11.06 -17.57 4.65
C TYR A 200 12.45 -16.93 4.47
N PHE A 201 13.09 -16.42 5.53
CA PHE A 201 14.42 -15.84 5.44
C PHE A 201 15.45 -16.79 4.82
N SER A 202 15.31 -18.10 5.04
CA SER A 202 16.20 -19.14 4.55
C SER A 202 15.81 -19.68 3.15
N ASP A 203 14.71 -19.21 2.56
CA ASP A 203 14.28 -19.60 1.22
C ASP A 203 15.31 -19.16 0.16
N GLU A 204 15.52 -19.98 -0.87
CA GLU A 204 16.48 -19.68 -1.94
C GLU A 204 16.11 -18.42 -2.72
N ILE A 205 14.82 -18.20 -2.96
CA ILE A 205 14.32 -17.00 -3.63
C ILE A 205 14.42 -15.80 -2.68
N ALA A 206 14.18 -15.96 -1.37
CA ALA A 206 14.45 -14.90 -0.39
C ALA A 206 15.93 -14.50 -0.36
N VAL A 207 16.84 -15.47 -0.51
CA VAL A 207 18.29 -15.22 -0.64
C VAL A 207 18.57 -14.45 -1.92
N GLU A 208 17.97 -14.84 -3.04
CA GLU A 208 18.13 -14.14 -4.30
C GLU A 208 17.64 -12.68 -4.23
N ILE A 209 16.43 -12.45 -3.74
CA ILE A 209 15.84 -11.11 -3.60
C ILE A 209 16.73 -10.23 -2.72
N SER A 210 17.13 -10.71 -1.53
CA SER A 210 18.01 -9.96 -0.64
C SER A 210 19.36 -9.60 -1.27
N ARG A 211 19.96 -10.50 -2.06
CA ARG A 211 21.21 -10.24 -2.78
C ARG A 211 21.03 -9.14 -3.84
N ASN A 212 19.93 -9.19 -4.59
CA ASN A 212 19.62 -8.16 -5.59
C ASN A 212 19.40 -6.79 -4.91
N LEU A 213 18.61 -6.75 -3.83
CA LEU A 213 18.39 -5.52 -3.05
C LEU A 213 19.70 -5.00 -2.45
N TYR A 214 20.56 -5.87 -1.92
CA TYR A 214 21.86 -5.49 -1.37
C TYR A 214 22.80 -4.89 -2.43
N ASN A 215 22.84 -5.47 -3.64
CA ASN A 215 23.61 -4.92 -4.76
C ASN A 215 23.14 -3.50 -5.12
N ILE A 216 21.83 -3.28 -5.20
CA ILE A 216 21.24 -1.97 -5.49
C ILE A 216 21.51 -0.99 -4.33
N CYS A 217 21.41 -1.46 -3.08
CA CYS A 217 21.79 -0.72 -1.89
C CYS A 217 23.25 -0.23 -1.95
N LYS A 218 24.17 -1.00 -2.52
CA LYS A 218 25.58 -0.61 -2.75
C LYS A 218 25.80 0.24 -4.02
N GLY A 219 24.72 0.63 -4.71
CA GLY A 219 24.78 1.51 -5.88
C GLY A 219 25.13 0.80 -7.18
N HIS A 220 25.05 -0.54 -7.22
CA HIS A 220 25.24 -1.28 -8.46
C HIS A 220 24.06 -1.05 -9.41
N LYS A 221 24.32 -1.14 -10.72
CA LYS A 221 23.29 -0.99 -11.76
C LYS A 221 22.20 -2.04 -11.58
N ILE A 222 20.96 -1.60 -11.78
CA ILE A 222 19.78 -2.47 -11.71
C ILE A 222 19.71 -3.31 -12.98
N ASP A 223 19.53 -4.61 -12.78
CA ASP A 223 19.21 -5.59 -13.82
C ASP A 223 17.70 -5.87 -13.76
N TYR A 224 16.93 -5.14 -14.56
CA TYR A 224 15.46 -5.19 -14.50
C TYR A 224 14.89 -6.53 -14.92
N GLU A 225 15.54 -7.27 -15.83
CA GLU A 225 15.08 -8.59 -16.24
C GLU A 225 15.11 -9.58 -15.06
N LYS A 226 16.15 -9.51 -14.23
CA LYS A 226 16.24 -10.29 -12.99
C LYS A 226 15.21 -9.92 -11.94
N ILE A 227 14.67 -8.70 -12.00
CA ILE A 227 13.69 -8.20 -11.05
C ILE A 227 12.27 -8.48 -11.54
N ASP A 228 12.00 -8.30 -12.83
CA ASP A 228 10.66 -8.39 -13.42
C ASP A 228 10.07 -9.81 -13.29
N LYS A 229 10.91 -10.85 -13.26
CA LYS A 229 10.49 -12.24 -13.02
C LYS A 229 9.74 -12.47 -11.69
N PHE A 230 9.91 -11.59 -10.71
CA PHE A 230 9.21 -11.69 -9.42
C PHE A 230 7.80 -11.11 -9.47
N PHE A 231 7.42 -10.42 -10.53
CA PHE A 231 6.12 -9.75 -10.63
C PHE A 231 5.14 -10.59 -11.43
N ILE A 232 3.90 -10.63 -10.96
CA ILE A 232 2.80 -11.27 -11.67
C ILE A 232 2.00 -10.18 -12.39
N GLY A 233 1.93 -10.28 -13.72
CA GLY A 233 1.29 -9.28 -14.58
C GLY A 233 2.21 -8.12 -14.96
N ASP A 234 1.67 -7.14 -15.68
CA ASP A 234 2.41 -5.97 -16.17
C ASP A 234 2.78 -4.96 -15.06
N GLY A 235 2.14 -5.09 -13.90
CA GLY A 235 2.41 -4.28 -12.71
C GLY A 235 1.77 -2.91 -12.71
N ILE A 236 0.84 -2.65 -13.63
CA ILE A 236 0.14 -1.37 -13.75
C ILE A 236 -1.35 -1.59 -13.46
N LEU A 237 -1.80 -1.12 -12.29
CA LEU A 237 -3.21 -0.86 -11.97
C LEU A 237 -4.19 -2.04 -12.13
N SER A 238 -3.84 -3.23 -11.66
CA SER A 238 -4.83 -4.31 -11.49
C SER A 238 -5.56 -4.16 -10.16
N LYS A 239 -6.52 -3.22 -10.08
CA LYS A 239 -7.50 -3.17 -8.97
C LYS A 239 -8.16 -4.53 -8.73
N ASP A 240 -8.23 -5.34 -9.79
CA ASP A 240 -8.72 -6.72 -9.78
C ASP A 240 -7.98 -7.63 -8.80
N LEU A 241 -6.70 -7.39 -8.50
CA LEU A 241 -5.97 -8.19 -7.50
C LEU A 241 -6.56 -8.06 -6.10
N MET A 242 -7.10 -6.88 -5.76
CA MET A 242 -7.71 -6.64 -4.45
C MET A 242 -9.21 -6.97 -4.44
N LYS A 243 -9.85 -7.18 -5.60
CA LYS A 243 -11.29 -7.51 -5.67
C LYS A 243 -11.65 -8.74 -4.85
N MET A 244 -10.77 -9.75 -4.79
CA MET A 244 -11.02 -10.95 -3.97
C MET A 244 -11.18 -10.65 -2.47
N PHE A 245 -10.74 -9.48 -2.02
CA PHE A 245 -10.88 -9.04 -0.63
C PHE A 245 -11.89 -7.91 -0.46
N GLU A 246 -12.48 -7.38 -1.54
CA GLU A 246 -13.33 -6.18 -1.49
C GLU A 246 -14.54 -6.38 -0.59
N ASP A 247 -14.98 -7.62 -0.42
CA ASP A 247 -16.12 -8.02 0.39
C ASP A 247 -15.87 -7.96 1.89
N ILE A 248 -14.64 -8.17 2.32
CA ILE A 248 -14.24 -8.20 3.74
C ILE A 248 -13.43 -6.95 4.14
N VAL A 249 -12.77 -6.33 3.18
CA VAL A 249 -11.89 -5.17 3.35
C VAL A 249 -12.45 -3.98 2.56
N ASP A 250 -12.64 -2.85 3.23
CA ASP A 250 -12.99 -1.59 2.59
C ASP A 250 -11.78 -1.00 1.85
N LEU A 251 -11.74 -1.19 0.54
CA LEU A 251 -10.68 -0.72 -0.34
C LEU A 251 -10.72 0.80 -0.59
N ASN A 252 -11.78 1.50 -0.15
CA ASN A 252 -11.89 2.95 -0.33
C ASN A 252 -11.24 3.75 0.80
N LYS A 253 -10.92 3.10 1.94
CA LYS A 253 -10.24 3.75 3.06
C LYS A 253 -8.85 4.23 2.64
N GLU A 254 -8.46 5.39 3.18
CA GLU A 254 -7.14 6.00 3.00
C GLU A 254 -6.05 5.21 3.75
N ARG A 255 -5.66 4.08 3.17
CA ARG A 255 -4.64 3.17 3.74
C ARG A 255 -3.91 2.40 2.65
N HIS A 256 -2.64 2.10 2.90
CA HIS A 256 -1.93 1.07 2.15
C HIS A 256 -2.25 -0.30 2.73
N ILE A 257 -2.27 -1.32 1.87
CA ILE A 257 -2.62 -2.69 2.23
C ILE A 257 -1.56 -3.63 1.64
N LEU A 258 -0.94 -4.45 2.49
CA LEU A 258 -0.13 -5.58 2.03
C LEU A 258 -0.88 -6.87 2.35
N VAL A 259 -0.86 -7.82 1.42
CA VAL A 259 -1.51 -9.12 1.60
C VAL A 259 -0.53 -10.23 1.25
N LEU A 260 -0.14 -11.04 2.23
CA LEU A 260 0.69 -12.22 2.03
C LEU A 260 -0.20 -13.46 2.00
N ASN A 261 -0.18 -14.18 0.88
CA ASN A 261 -1.01 -15.35 0.65
C ASN A 261 -0.23 -16.47 -0.06
N CYS A 262 -0.57 -17.72 0.21
CA CYS A 262 -0.08 -18.87 -0.56
C CYS A 262 -1.16 -19.33 -1.53
N ILE A 263 -0.91 -19.18 -2.83
CA ILE A 263 -1.87 -19.50 -3.89
C ILE A 263 -1.51 -20.85 -4.53
N PRO A 264 -2.44 -21.81 -4.65
CA PRO A 264 -2.21 -23.08 -5.33
C PRO A 264 -1.55 -22.92 -6.70
N ASN A 265 -0.55 -23.74 -7.00
CA ASN A 265 0.25 -23.72 -8.24
C ASN A 265 1.08 -22.45 -8.52
N ILE A 266 0.99 -21.43 -7.67
CA ILE A 266 1.79 -20.20 -7.80
C ILE A 266 2.84 -20.10 -6.68
N GLY A 267 2.49 -20.50 -5.47
CA GLY A 267 3.33 -20.39 -4.27
C GLY A 267 2.99 -19.16 -3.42
N MET A 268 3.95 -18.66 -2.66
CA MET A 268 3.74 -17.50 -1.78
C MET A 268 3.86 -16.19 -2.57
N VAL A 269 2.84 -15.35 -2.46
CA VAL A 269 2.70 -14.07 -3.14
C VAL A 269 2.40 -12.98 -2.11
N CYS A 270 3.03 -11.81 -2.27
CA CYS A 270 2.64 -10.60 -1.57
C CYS A 270 2.00 -9.61 -2.54
N ILE A 271 0.74 -9.26 -2.31
CA ILE A 271 0.06 -8.16 -3.00
C ILE A 271 0.40 -6.88 -2.25
N VAL A 272 1.02 -5.93 -2.96
CA VAL A 272 1.38 -4.61 -2.45
C VAL A 272 0.40 -3.61 -3.06
N SER A 273 -0.55 -3.11 -2.25
CA SER A 273 -1.54 -2.11 -2.67
C SER A 273 -1.30 -0.79 -1.93
N LEU A 274 -0.69 0.17 -2.62
CA LEU A 274 -0.45 1.51 -2.11
C LEU A 274 -1.59 2.43 -2.56
N TYR A 275 -2.38 2.93 -1.59
CA TYR A 275 -3.47 3.90 -1.77
C TYR A 275 -3.23 4.91 -2.91
N LYS A 276 -4.12 4.90 -3.91
CA LYS A 276 -4.09 5.77 -5.12
C LYS A 276 -2.78 5.76 -5.94
N LEU A 277 -1.87 4.83 -5.68
CA LEU A 277 -0.60 4.69 -6.41
C LEU A 277 -0.60 3.41 -7.26
N PHE A 278 -0.12 2.32 -6.68
CA PHE A 278 0.19 1.08 -7.36
C PHE A 278 -0.47 -0.08 -6.64
N THR A 279 -0.90 -1.08 -7.39
CA THR A 279 -1.31 -2.37 -6.87
C THR A 279 -0.66 -3.44 -7.72
N ILE A 280 0.17 -4.29 -7.11
CA ILE A 280 0.95 -5.30 -7.80
C ILE A 280 1.07 -6.56 -6.95
N ALA A 281 1.18 -7.72 -7.60
CA ALA A 281 1.50 -8.98 -6.95
C ALA A 281 2.98 -9.33 -7.16
N VAL A 282 3.68 -9.63 -6.07
CA VAL A 282 5.08 -10.07 -6.03
C VAL A 282 5.12 -11.53 -5.64
N LYS A 283 5.56 -12.40 -6.53
CA LYS A 283 5.85 -13.81 -6.26
C LYS A 283 7.15 -13.92 -5.48
N LEU A 284 7.06 -14.45 -4.27
CA LEU A 284 8.14 -14.51 -3.30
C LEU A 284 8.81 -15.89 -3.23
N THR A 285 8.09 -16.96 -3.53
CA THR A 285 8.61 -18.33 -3.66
C THR A 285 7.56 -19.25 -4.27
N ASP A 286 7.98 -20.40 -4.79
CA ASP A 286 7.09 -21.50 -5.19
C ASP A 286 6.61 -22.34 -3.99
N ARG A 287 7.22 -22.15 -2.81
CA ARG A 287 6.90 -22.92 -1.60
C ARG A 287 5.66 -22.42 -0.88
N PHE A 288 5.01 -23.33 -0.17
CA PHE A 288 3.89 -23.05 0.73
C PHE A 288 4.40 -23.03 2.17
N TYR A 289 4.45 -21.85 2.77
CA TYR A 289 4.91 -21.67 4.15
C TYR A 289 3.78 -21.75 5.17
N PHE A 290 2.55 -21.52 4.72
CA PHE A 290 1.34 -21.63 5.54
C PHE A 290 0.19 -22.14 4.66
N HIS A 291 -0.78 -22.79 5.30
CA HIS A 291 -2.00 -23.27 4.68
C HIS A 291 -3.19 -22.55 5.31
N ASN A 292 -4.20 -22.25 4.50
CA ASN A 292 -5.50 -21.76 4.96
C ASN A 292 -5.42 -20.50 5.86
N ASN A 293 -4.42 -19.66 5.61
CA ASN A 293 -4.25 -18.39 6.29
C ASN A 293 -3.83 -17.32 5.27
N ILE A 294 -4.11 -16.07 5.58
CA ILE A 294 -3.74 -14.89 4.81
C ILE A 294 -3.32 -13.83 5.82
N PHE A 295 -2.17 -13.20 5.60
CA PHE A 295 -1.71 -12.11 6.45
C PHE A 295 -1.92 -10.77 5.77
N PHE A 296 -2.53 -9.84 6.50
CA PHE A 296 -2.80 -8.49 6.08
C PHE A 296 -1.97 -7.51 6.90
N LEU A 297 -1.45 -6.49 6.24
CA LEU A 297 -0.97 -5.27 6.88
C LEU A 297 -1.84 -4.11 6.40
N PHE A 298 -2.48 -3.41 7.34
CA PHE A 298 -3.27 -2.21 7.09
C PHE A 298 -2.52 -1.00 7.63
N ASN A 299 -1.94 -0.20 6.73
CA ASN A 299 -1.19 1.00 7.07
C ASN A 299 -2.08 2.25 6.87
N ASN A 300 -2.66 2.76 7.95
CA ASN A 300 -3.66 3.83 7.92
C ASN A 300 -3.01 5.22 7.80
N LEU A 301 -3.33 5.94 6.72
CA LEU A 301 -2.72 7.24 6.42
C LEU A 301 -3.22 8.34 7.39
N ASN A 302 -4.52 8.34 7.68
CA ASN A 302 -5.14 9.32 8.58
C ASN A 302 -4.82 9.09 10.05
N LYS A 303 -4.89 7.83 10.50
CA LYS A 303 -4.62 7.46 11.90
C LYS A 303 -3.12 7.44 12.23
N LYS A 304 -2.26 7.47 11.21
CA LYS A 304 -0.80 7.42 11.33
C LYS A 304 -0.30 6.21 12.12
N ASN A 305 -0.90 5.06 11.84
CA ASN A 305 -0.58 3.80 12.51
C ASN A 305 -0.74 2.64 11.52
N TYR A 306 -0.37 1.44 11.96
CA TYR A 306 -0.61 0.22 11.22
C TYR A 306 -1.25 -0.85 12.12
N GLU A 307 -1.88 -1.82 11.48
CA GLU A 307 -2.38 -3.03 12.10
C GLU A 307 -1.99 -4.23 11.24
N LYS A 308 -1.48 -5.29 11.87
CA LYS A 308 -1.13 -6.55 11.22
C LYS A 308 -2.08 -7.61 11.72
N LEU A 309 -2.81 -8.24 10.81
CA LEU A 309 -3.84 -9.22 11.11
C LEU A 309 -3.66 -10.45 10.24
N ASP A 310 -3.88 -11.62 10.81
CA ASP A 310 -4.16 -12.79 10.00
C ASP A 310 -5.67 -12.86 9.64
N ILE A 311 -6.07 -13.81 8.79
CA ILE A 311 -7.47 -13.92 8.34
C ILE A 311 -8.43 -14.22 9.50
N PHE A 312 -7.97 -14.90 10.56
CA PHE A 312 -8.77 -15.21 11.74
C PHE A 312 -9.01 -13.97 12.60
N GLN A 313 -7.96 -13.17 12.80
CA GLN A 313 -8.06 -11.90 13.52
C GLN A 313 -8.90 -10.89 12.74
N LEU A 314 -8.75 -10.85 11.42
CA LEU A 314 -9.61 -10.05 10.53
C LEU A 314 -11.07 -10.50 10.62
N PHE A 315 -11.33 -11.80 10.64
CA PHE A 315 -12.66 -12.34 10.83
C PHE A 315 -13.28 -11.85 12.14
N LYS A 316 -12.53 -11.90 13.26
CA LYS A 316 -13.00 -11.43 14.57
C LYS A 316 -13.28 -9.92 14.59
N SER A 317 -12.52 -9.11 13.85
CA SER A 317 -12.65 -7.64 13.86
C SER A 317 -13.78 -7.09 12.96
N ILE A 318 -14.29 -7.88 12.01
CA ILE A 318 -15.47 -7.51 11.21
C ILE A 318 -16.69 -7.36 12.12
N SER A 319 -17.56 -6.38 11.86
CA SER A 319 -18.81 -6.20 12.61
C SER A 319 -19.92 -7.04 12.00
N GLY A 320 -20.63 -7.82 12.82
CA GLY A 320 -21.60 -8.78 12.34
C GLY A 320 -22.30 -9.58 13.42
N LYS A 321 -23.48 -10.12 13.11
CA LYS A 321 -24.04 -11.21 13.91
C LYS A 321 -23.26 -12.47 13.60
N GLU A 322 -22.77 -13.13 14.65
CA GLU A 322 -22.11 -14.42 14.56
C GLU A 322 -23.12 -15.54 14.82
N GLU A 323 -23.09 -16.56 13.98
CA GLU A 323 -23.88 -17.78 14.14
C GLU A 323 -22.95 -18.99 14.01
N VAL A 324 -22.99 -19.88 15.00
CA VAL A 324 -22.27 -21.16 14.95
C VAL A 324 -23.27 -22.26 14.61
N LYS A 325 -22.92 -23.07 13.61
CA LYS A 325 -23.63 -24.31 13.27
C LYS A 325 -22.70 -25.49 13.38
N PHE A 326 -23.22 -26.58 13.90
CA PHE A 326 -22.52 -27.84 14.01
C PHE A 326 -23.08 -28.81 12.99
N LEU A 327 -22.19 -29.51 12.29
CA LEU A 327 -22.54 -30.67 11.49
C LEU A 327 -22.36 -31.91 12.35
N TYR A 328 -23.43 -32.65 12.54
CA TYR A 328 -23.49 -33.79 13.46
C TYR A 328 -23.38 -35.11 12.72
N HIS A 329 -22.62 -36.05 13.28
CA HIS A 329 -22.61 -37.44 12.87
C HIS A 329 -23.53 -38.26 13.78
N PHE A 330 -24.52 -38.93 13.19
CA PHE A 330 -25.41 -39.84 13.91
C PHE A 330 -25.10 -41.29 13.52
N LYS A 331 -24.94 -42.17 14.51
CA LYS A 331 -24.62 -43.58 14.25
C LYS A 331 -25.80 -44.34 13.64
N ASN A 332 -27.03 -43.90 13.93
CA ASN A 332 -28.25 -44.53 13.44
C ASN A 332 -29.43 -43.55 13.41
N LYS A 333 -30.51 -43.97 12.73
CA LYS A 333 -31.74 -43.20 12.59
C LYS A 333 -32.41 -42.87 13.93
N LEU A 334 -32.30 -43.77 14.92
CA LEU A 334 -32.88 -43.55 16.24
C LEU A 334 -32.22 -42.37 16.98
N GLU A 335 -30.89 -42.25 16.87
CA GLU A 335 -30.11 -41.14 17.43
C GLU A 335 -30.48 -39.81 16.75
N TYR A 336 -30.58 -39.82 15.41
CA TYR A 336 -31.06 -38.69 14.62
C TYR A 336 -32.48 -38.26 15.05
N ASP A 337 -33.43 -39.20 15.12
CA ASP A 337 -34.83 -38.93 15.48
C ASP A 337 -34.94 -38.38 16.92
N LYS A 338 -34.07 -38.80 17.83
CA LYS A 338 -33.99 -38.26 19.21
C LYS A 338 -33.51 -36.81 19.23
N CYS A 339 -32.59 -36.43 18.34
CA CYS A 339 -32.09 -35.06 18.25
C CYS A 339 -33.02 -34.13 17.48
N CYS A 340 -33.65 -34.59 16.39
CA CYS A 340 -34.51 -33.74 15.55
C CYS A 340 -35.85 -33.37 16.21
N LYS A 341 -36.38 -34.20 17.12
CA LYS A 341 -37.61 -33.89 17.87
C LYS A 341 -37.49 -32.67 18.80
N LEU A 342 -36.28 -32.16 19.02
CA LEU A 342 -36.00 -31.04 19.92
C LEU A 342 -36.15 -29.66 19.24
N GLY A 343 -36.42 -29.59 17.94
CA GLY A 343 -36.79 -28.37 17.22
C GLY A 343 -35.70 -27.30 17.06
N LYS A 344 -34.66 -27.28 17.91
CA LYS A 344 -33.52 -26.35 17.86
C LYS A 344 -32.26 -26.97 18.45
N ILE A 345 -31.53 -27.69 17.60
CA ILE A 345 -30.37 -28.53 17.97
C ILE A 345 -29.22 -27.73 18.65
N ASN A 346 -29.17 -26.39 18.52
CA ASN A 346 -28.11 -25.57 19.15
C ASN A 346 -28.50 -24.88 20.47
N GLU A 347 -29.79 -24.75 20.80
CA GLU A 347 -30.23 -23.98 21.99
C GLU A 347 -30.21 -24.79 23.29
N GLU A 348 -29.92 -26.09 23.22
CA GLU A 348 -29.92 -27.02 24.37
C GLU A 348 -28.56 -27.67 24.63
N LEU A 349 -27.47 -27.08 24.15
CA LEU A 349 -26.13 -27.63 24.36
C LEU A 349 -25.63 -27.36 25.78
N PHE A 350 -24.94 -28.33 26.35
CA PHE A 350 -24.32 -28.21 27.66
C PHE A 350 -23.22 -27.15 27.61
N CYS A 351 -23.34 -26.16 28.50
CA CYS A 351 -22.41 -25.04 28.57
C CYS A 351 -21.80 -24.91 29.97
N ILE A 352 -20.54 -24.49 30.03
CA ILE A 352 -19.89 -24.02 31.27
C ILE A 352 -19.60 -22.53 31.08
N ASN A 353 -19.99 -21.69 32.04
CA ASN A 353 -19.83 -20.23 31.95
C ASN A 353 -20.40 -19.61 30.66
N LYS A 354 -21.54 -20.13 30.18
CA LYS A 354 -22.19 -19.73 28.92
C LYS A 354 -21.40 -20.06 27.64
N GLN A 355 -20.35 -20.86 27.73
CA GLN A 355 -19.62 -21.38 26.57
C GLN A 355 -19.92 -22.86 26.38
N ILE A 356 -20.13 -23.26 25.13
CA ILE A 356 -20.29 -24.68 24.75
C ILE A 356 -18.95 -25.38 24.97
N VAL A 357 -18.96 -26.45 25.77
CA VAL A 357 -17.79 -27.29 26.00
C VAL A 357 -17.84 -28.53 25.10
N PHE A 358 -16.66 -29.05 24.79
CA PHE A 358 -16.49 -30.15 23.84
C PHE A 358 -15.77 -31.32 24.51
N PHE A 359 -16.19 -32.54 24.16
CA PHE A 359 -15.78 -33.77 24.82
C PHE A 359 -14.99 -34.68 23.88
N ASP A 360 -14.12 -35.50 24.45
CA ASP A 360 -13.45 -36.60 23.74
C ASP A 360 -14.32 -37.86 23.63
N MET A 361 -13.76 -38.93 23.06
CA MET A 361 -14.43 -40.24 22.94
C MET A 361 -14.76 -40.91 24.29
N ASN A 362 -14.11 -40.49 25.38
CA ASN A 362 -14.38 -40.96 26.74
C ASN A 362 -15.36 -40.04 27.47
N TYR A 363 -15.92 -39.05 26.77
CA TYR A 363 -16.84 -38.04 27.30
C TYR A 363 -16.23 -37.16 28.40
N ILE A 364 -14.91 -36.98 28.37
CA ILE A 364 -14.17 -36.04 29.21
C ILE A 364 -14.04 -34.72 28.46
N ILE A 365 -14.17 -33.59 29.18
CA ILE A 365 -14.02 -32.25 28.58
C ILE A 365 -12.61 -32.13 28.00
N LYS A 366 -12.56 -31.93 26.69
CA LYS A 366 -11.33 -31.80 25.91
C LYS A 366 -11.05 -30.34 25.54
N TYR A 367 -12.09 -29.60 25.17
CA TYR A 367 -12.01 -28.17 24.87
C TYR A 367 -13.07 -27.40 25.64
N LYS A 368 -12.68 -26.23 26.15
CA LYS A 368 -13.55 -25.38 26.98
C LYS A 368 -14.48 -24.51 26.16
N ASP A 369 -14.07 -24.18 24.95
CA ASP A 369 -14.86 -23.38 24.02
C ASP A 369 -14.47 -23.68 22.56
N ILE A 370 -15.17 -23.01 21.66
CA ILE A 370 -14.95 -23.13 20.22
C ILE A 370 -13.61 -22.49 19.80
N GLU A 371 -13.11 -21.50 20.53
CA GLU A 371 -11.86 -20.83 20.19
C GLU A 371 -10.66 -21.78 20.35
N GLU A 372 -10.65 -22.62 21.39
CA GLU A 372 -9.62 -23.64 21.57
C GLU A 372 -9.56 -24.63 20.39
N ILE A 373 -10.73 -25.02 19.84
CA ILE A 373 -10.81 -25.89 18.67
C ILE A 373 -10.27 -25.17 17.43
N PHE A 374 -10.74 -23.95 17.17
CA PHE A 374 -10.32 -23.17 16.00
C PHE A 374 -8.83 -22.83 16.06
N PHE A 375 -8.27 -22.57 17.24
CA PHE A 375 -6.84 -22.34 17.43
C PHE A 375 -6.03 -23.61 17.12
N LYS A 376 -6.45 -24.77 17.64
CA LYS A 376 -5.77 -26.05 17.39
C LYS A 376 -5.79 -26.43 15.90
N TYR A 377 -6.92 -26.22 15.24
CA TYR A 377 -7.14 -26.64 13.85
C TYR A 377 -7.10 -25.49 12.84
N ALA A 378 -6.48 -24.35 13.18
CA ALA A 378 -6.45 -23.17 12.31
C ALA A 378 -6.01 -23.48 10.86
N LYS A 379 -5.06 -24.41 10.71
CA LYS A 379 -4.53 -24.83 9.40
C LYS A 379 -5.53 -25.61 8.54
N ASP A 380 -6.62 -26.10 9.11
CA ASP A 380 -7.61 -26.94 8.44
C ASP A 380 -8.92 -26.21 8.13
N ILE A 381 -8.97 -24.90 8.43
CA ILE A 381 -10.17 -24.08 8.24
C ILE A 381 -10.29 -23.63 6.79
N VAL A 382 -11.46 -23.79 6.21
CA VAL A 382 -11.78 -23.27 4.89
C VAL A 382 -12.60 -22.00 5.03
N PHE A 383 -12.18 -20.95 4.33
CA PHE A 383 -12.91 -19.68 4.28
C PHE A 383 -13.74 -19.61 3.00
N ASN A 384 -15.03 -19.32 3.16
CA ASN A 384 -15.97 -19.13 2.07
C ASN A 384 -16.70 -17.79 2.22
N TYR A 385 -16.98 -17.13 1.12
CA TYR A 385 -17.74 -15.89 1.11
C TYR A 385 -18.94 -15.97 0.17
N TYR A 386 -20.12 -15.61 0.66
CA TYR A 386 -21.34 -15.58 -0.14
C TYR A 386 -22.34 -14.55 0.41
N LYS A 387 -22.86 -13.67 -0.45
CA LYS A 387 -23.92 -12.68 -0.15
C LYS A 387 -23.72 -11.98 1.21
N ASN A 388 -22.59 -11.29 1.39
CA ASN A 388 -22.24 -10.56 2.62
C ASN A 388 -22.09 -11.45 3.86
N THR A 389 -21.89 -12.77 3.71
CA THR A 389 -21.61 -13.67 4.81
C THR A 389 -20.25 -14.30 4.62
N LEU A 390 -19.36 -14.11 5.59
CA LEU A 390 -18.09 -14.82 5.69
C LEU A 390 -18.31 -16.08 6.51
N THR A 391 -17.92 -17.22 5.96
CA THR A 391 -18.07 -18.54 6.60
C THR A 391 -16.69 -19.14 6.83
N MET A 392 -16.46 -19.61 8.04
CA MET A 392 -15.33 -20.46 8.40
C MET A 392 -15.84 -21.87 8.62
N GLU A 393 -15.36 -22.81 7.82
CA GLU A 393 -15.73 -24.22 7.91
C GLU A 393 -14.53 -25.04 8.39
N LEU A 394 -14.73 -25.80 9.46
CA LEU A 394 -13.70 -26.65 10.04
C LEU A 394 -14.18 -28.10 10.06
N PHE A 395 -13.55 -28.96 9.25
CA PHE A 395 -13.75 -30.41 9.33
C PHE A 395 -12.87 -31.00 10.44
N LEU A 396 -13.49 -31.74 11.35
CA LEU A 396 -12.81 -32.27 12.52
C LEU A 396 -12.09 -33.57 12.19
N LYS A 397 -10.77 -33.58 12.38
CA LYS A 397 -9.91 -34.76 12.14
C LYS A 397 -9.86 -35.75 13.30
N GLU A 398 -10.43 -35.37 14.44
CA GLU A 398 -10.52 -36.22 15.62
C GLU A 398 -11.96 -36.29 16.09
N GLU A 399 -12.27 -37.29 16.92
CA GLU A 399 -13.60 -37.41 17.49
C GLU A 399 -13.81 -36.37 18.59
N ILE A 400 -14.68 -35.41 18.29
CA ILE A 400 -15.17 -34.40 19.22
C ILE A 400 -16.67 -34.56 19.36
N TYR A 401 -17.16 -34.47 20.58
CA TYR A 401 -18.56 -34.61 20.91
C TYR A 401 -19.09 -33.35 21.59
N VAL A 402 -20.36 -33.05 21.39
CA VAL A 402 -21.12 -32.08 22.20
C VAL A 402 -22.24 -32.80 22.93
N LYS A 403 -22.62 -32.26 24.09
CA LYS A 403 -23.63 -32.84 24.95
C LYS A 403 -24.94 -32.05 24.86
N PHE A 404 -26.04 -32.75 24.61
CA PHE A 404 -27.40 -32.20 24.65
C PHE A 404 -27.97 -32.30 26.07
N LEU A 405 -28.50 -31.19 26.59
CA LEU A 405 -29.06 -31.10 27.94
C LEU A 405 -30.36 -31.90 28.08
N SER A 406 -31.23 -31.85 27.08
CA SER A 406 -32.59 -32.42 27.13
C SER A 406 -32.61 -33.94 27.26
N ASN A 407 -31.59 -34.64 26.76
CA ASN A 407 -31.53 -36.11 26.74
C ASN A 407 -30.19 -36.68 27.23
N ASN A 408 -29.27 -35.84 27.74
CA ASN A 408 -27.91 -36.23 28.14
C ASN A 408 -27.12 -36.99 27.07
N LEU A 409 -27.46 -36.79 25.79
CA LEU A 409 -26.82 -37.48 24.67
C LEU A 409 -25.53 -36.75 24.26
N TYR A 410 -24.49 -37.52 23.98
CA TYR A 410 -23.25 -37.05 23.39
C TYR A 410 -23.27 -37.36 21.90
N VAL A 411 -23.25 -36.32 21.06
CA VAL A 411 -23.30 -36.46 19.61
C VAL A 411 -21.97 -36.05 19.02
N LYS A 412 -21.44 -36.87 18.12
CA LYS A 412 -20.18 -36.62 17.42
C LYS A 412 -20.35 -35.47 16.44
N LEU A 413 -19.35 -34.61 16.36
CA LEU A 413 -19.26 -33.56 15.36
C LEU A 413 -18.44 -34.02 14.15
N GLU A 414 -18.92 -33.73 12.94
CA GLU A 414 -18.16 -33.86 11.69
C GLU A 414 -17.46 -32.55 11.34
N ALA A 415 -18.17 -31.43 11.49
CA ALA A 415 -17.65 -30.12 11.17
C ALA A 415 -18.27 -29.02 12.05
N ILE A 416 -17.58 -27.89 12.11
CA ILE A 416 -18.04 -26.67 12.77
C ILE A 416 -18.02 -25.53 11.75
N ASN A 417 -19.17 -24.91 11.53
CA ASN A 417 -19.34 -23.80 10.60
C ASN A 417 -19.66 -22.53 11.37
N LEU A 418 -18.80 -21.52 11.25
CA LEU A 418 -18.99 -20.22 11.87
C LEU A 418 -19.32 -19.20 10.78
N TYR A 419 -20.51 -18.64 10.87
CA TYR A 419 -21.04 -17.66 9.93
C TYR A 419 -20.97 -16.29 10.57
N LYS A 420 -20.54 -15.30 9.79
CA LYS A 420 -20.55 -13.91 10.20
C LYS A 420 -21.10 -13.04 9.09
N GLU A 421 -22.24 -12.42 9.38
CA GLU A 421 -22.82 -11.41 8.52
C GLU A 421 -21.93 -10.17 8.52
N ILE A 422 -21.52 -9.69 7.35
CA ILE A 422 -20.68 -8.51 7.22
C ILE A 422 -21.59 -7.28 7.17
N ILE A 423 -21.72 -6.60 8.31
CA ILE A 423 -22.43 -5.32 8.42
C ILE A 423 -21.50 -4.17 8.05
N ARG A 424 -20.22 -4.26 8.46
CA ARG A 424 -19.17 -3.30 8.10
C ARG A 424 -17.89 -4.03 7.74
N LYS A 425 -17.34 -3.68 6.58
CA LYS A 425 -16.02 -4.10 6.12
C LYS A 425 -14.95 -3.51 7.03
N TYR A 426 -13.91 -4.29 7.28
CA TYR A 426 -12.73 -3.83 7.99
C TYR A 426 -11.99 -2.79 7.13
#